data_AF-A0A1Q3QUA0-F1
#
_entry.id   AF-A0A1Q3QUA0-F1
#
_cell.length_a   1.000
_cell.length_b   1.000
_cell.length_c   1.000
_cell.angle_alpha   90.00
_cell.angle_beta   90.00
_cell.angle_gamma   90.00
#
_symmetry.space_group_name_H-M   'P 1'
#
loop_
_entity.id
_entity.type
_entity.pdbx_description
1 polymer ?
#
loop_
_entity_poly.entity_id
_entity_poly.type
_entity_poly.pdbx_seq_one_letter_code
_entity_poly.pdbx_strand_id
1 'polypeptide(L)'
;MEPTVPKPTEVQPSAGPAADPKRGRRSRQHTEEVVRYFLAKEGSSPEKPELGVEVASEGEALIKAFQSKHGVIYTLLAYKAEAEIQGGSPTLVKRPVRK
;
A
#
# COMPACT_ATOMS: atom_id res chain seq x y z
N MET A 1 15.70 66.20 26.61
CA MET A 1 16.79 65.20 26.63
C MET A 1 16.24 63.96 27.30
N GLU A 2 16.20 62.90 26.50
CA GLU A 2 16.22 61.46 26.81
C GLU A 2 15.22 60.78 27.77
N PRO A 3 14.94 59.49 27.50
CA PRO A 3 13.69 58.80 27.84
C PRO A 3 13.89 57.73 28.94
N THR A 4 12.81 57.10 29.37
CA THR A 4 12.88 55.81 30.09
C THR A 4 11.84 54.86 29.50
N VAL A 5 12.34 53.72 29.02
CA VAL A 5 11.62 52.51 28.61
C VAL A 5 12.14 51.39 29.52
N PRO A 6 11.28 50.54 30.11
CA PRO A 6 11.10 49.15 29.60
C PRO A 6 9.64 48.67 29.82
N LYS A 7 9.07 47.61 29.24
CA LYS A 7 9.51 46.33 28.65
C LYS A 7 8.28 45.73 27.92
N PRO A 8 8.37 45.07 26.76
CA PRO A 8 7.22 44.40 26.16
C PRO A 8 7.01 43.03 26.81
N THR A 9 5.81 42.81 27.34
CA THR A 9 5.34 41.48 27.77
C THR A 9 4.92 40.68 26.54
N GLU A 10 5.60 39.56 26.36
CA GLU A 10 5.29 38.45 25.48
C GLU A 10 3.87 37.92 25.74
N VAL A 11 3.04 37.83 24.69
CA VAL A 11 1.85 36.98 24.69
C VAL A 11 1.80 36.22 23.35
N GLN A 12 2.01 34.92 23.47
CA GLN A 12 1.84 33.84 22.51
C GLN A 12 0.60 34.01 21.60
N PRO A 13 0.68 33.78 20.28
CA PRO A 13 -0.50 33.64 19.44
C PRO A 13 -1.19 32.29 19.72
N SER A 14 -2.46 32.40 20.08
CA SER A 14 -3.41 31.34 20.35
C SER A 14 -3.65 30.42 19.15
N ALA A 15 -3.83 29.15 19.47
CA ALA A 15 -4.07 28.03 18.57
C ALA A 15 -5.27 28.26 17.63
N GLY A 16 -5.08 28.02 16.34
CA GLY A 16 -6.16 27.81 15.39
C GLY A 16 -6.59 26.34 15.33
N PRO A 17 -7.90 26.05 15.19
CA PRO A 17 -8.32 24.78 14.63
C PRO A 17 -9.39 25.00 13.55
N ALA A 18 -9.01 24.88 12.29
CA ALA A 18 -9.91 24.44 11.24
C ALA A 18 -9.41 23.07 10.78
N ALA A 19 -9.94 22.03 11.44
CA ALA A 19 -9.61 20.66 11.13
C ALA A 19 -10.13 20.31 9.73
N ASP A 20 -9.22 20.07 8.79
CA ASP A 20 -9.51 19.43 7.51
C ASP A 20 -10.23 18.10 7.75
N PRO A 21 -11.35 17.82 7.06
CA PRO A 21 -12.02 16.54 7.18
C PRO A 21 -11.10 15.47 6.59
N LYS A 22 -10.51 14.67 7.49
CA LYS A 22 -9.77 13.44 7.20
C LYS A 22 -10.47 12.68 6.08
N ARG A 23 -9.85 12.70 4.90
CA ARG A 23 -10.25 11.95 3.72
C ARG A 23 -10.31 10.48 4.12
N GLY A 24 -11.52 9.99 4.40
CA GLY A 24 -11.78 8.62 4.78
C GLY A 24 -11.11 7.70 3.75
N ARG A 25 -10.07 7.00 4.18
CA ARG A 25 -9.44 5.93 3.43
C ARG A 25 -10.56 4.94 3.13
N ARG A 26 -11.10 4.94 1.90
CA ARG A 26 -12.03 3.91 1.45
C ARG A 26 -11.35 2.59 1.75
N SER A 27 -11.88 1.87 2.74
CA SER A 27 -11.53 0.49 2.96
C SER A 27 -11.86 -0.20 1.64
N ARG A 28 -10.81 -0.52 0.87
CA ARG A 28 -10.94 -1.37 -0.31
C ARG A 28 -11.66 -2.60 0.21
N GLN A 29 -12.87 -2.85 -0.29
CA GLN A 29 -13.63 -4.03 0.07
C GLN A 29 -12.68 -5.21 0.01
N HIS A 30 -12.41 -5.80 1.19
CA HIS A 30 -11.52 -6.92 1.41
C HIS A 30 -12.21 -8.17 0.86
N THR A 31 -12.58 -8.12 -0.42
CA THR A 31 -12.92 -9.31 -1.19
C THR A 31 -11.67 -10.16 -1.10
N GLU A 32 -11.81 -11.38 -0.60
CA GLU A 32 -10.71 -12.32 -0.32
C GLU A 32 -9.79 -12.48 -1.54
N GLU A 33 -8.82 -11.59 -1.66
CA GLU A 33 -7.78 -11.62 -2.66
C GLU A 33 -6.74 -12.62 -2.17
N VAL A 34 -6.59 -13.73 -2.89
CA VAL A 34 -5.56 -14.71 -2.57
C VAL A 34 -4.21 -14.13 -2.98
N VAL A 35 -3.45 -13.64 -2.00
CA VAL A 35 -2.07 -13.19 -2.18
C VAL A 35 -1.15 -14.39 -2.11
N ARG A 36 -0.27 -14.53 -3.11
CA ARG A 36 0.82 -15.51 -3.10
C ARG A 36 2.16 -14.78 -3.00
N TYR A 37 3.11 -15.35 -2.27
CA TYR A 37 4.40 -14.74 -2.00
C TYR A 37 5.51 -15.55 -2.65
N PHE A 38 6.44 -14.88 -3.31
CA PHE A 38 7.54 -15.50 -4.04
C PHE A 38 8.86 -14.81 -3.70
N LEU A 39 9.93 -15.60 -3.63
CA LEU A 39 11.29 -15.06 -3.64
C LEU A 39 11.66 -14.58 -5.04
N ALA A 40 12.51 -13.56 -5.14
CA ALA A 40 13.12 -13.18 -6.40
C ALA A 40 14.07 -14.28 -6.92
N LYS A 41 14.06 -14.56 -8.23
CA LYS A 41 15.11 -15.38 -8.85
C LYS A 41 16.46 -14.65 -8.88
N GLU A 42 17.53 -15.43 -9.05
CA GLU A 42 18.84 -14.87 -9.34
C GLU A 42 18.82 -14.10 -10.67
N GLY A 43 19.34 -12.87 -10.66
CA GLY A 43 19.28 -11.97 -11.82
C GLY A 43 17.96 -11.21 -11.99
N SER A 44 16.97 -11.42 -11.11
CA SER A 44 15.74 -10.63 -11.09
C SER A 44 16.02 -9.16 -10.79
N SER A 45 15.27 -8.27 -11.43
CA SER A 45 15.37 -6.82 -11.21
C SER A 45 13.98 -6.21 -10.99
N PRO A 46 13.89 -4.97 -10.47
CA PRO A 46 12.62 -4.26 -10.38
C PRO A 46 11.93 -4.05 -11.74
N GLU A 47 12.71 -3.87 -12.81
CA GLU A 47 12.20 -3.67 -14.18
C GLU A 47 11.76 -4.98 -14.83
N LYS A 48 12.43 -6.08 -14.51
CA LYS A 48 12.14 -7.42 -15.00
C LYS A 48 12.01 -8.38 -13.80
N PRO A 49 10.85 -8.36 -13.11
CA PRO A 49 10.63 -9.21 -11.96
C PRO A 49 10.48 -10.67 -12.41
N GLU A 50 11.26 -11.56 -11.81
CA GLU A 50 11.20 -12.99 -12.06
C GLU A 50 10.81 -13.74 -10.78
N LEU A 51 9.64 -14.38 -10.82
CA LEU A 51 9.08 -15.12 -9.67
C LEU A 51 9.83 -16.44 -9.47
N GLY A 52 10.40 -16.62 -8.29
CA GLY A 52 11.12 -17.81 -7.87
C GLY A 52 10.25 -18.75 -7.03
N VAL A 53 10.78 -19.15 -5.86
CA VAL A 53 10.13 -20.11 -4.96
C VAL A 53 8.93 -19.46 -4.27
N GLU A 54 7.76 -20.12 -4.34
CA GLU A 54 6.58 -19.73 -3.58
C GLU A 54 6.72 -20.11 -2.10
N VAL A 55 6.23 -19.24 -1.22
CA VAL A 55 6.23 -19.44 0.23
C VAL A 55 4.84 -19.20 0.81
N ALA A 56 4.57 -19.81 1.97
CA ALA A 56 3.21 -19.91 2.50
C ALA A 56 2.69 -18.59 3.09
N SER A 57 3.58 -17.69 3.51
CA SER A 57 3.21 -16.43 4.15
C SER A 57 4.21 -15.31 3.84
N GLU A 58 3.78 -14.07 4.04
CA GLU A 58 4.63 -12.89 3.90
C GLU A 58 5.83 -12.92 4.86
N GLY A 59 5.60 -13.25 6.14
CA GLY A 59 6.67 -13.28 7.13
C GLY A 59 7.77 -14.29 6.77
N GLU A 60 7.39 -15.47 6.29
CA GLU A 60 8.34 -16.46 5.80
C GLU A 60 9.09 -15.98 4.56
N ALA A 61 8.40 -15.29 3.65
CA ALA A 61 9.01 -14.68 2.46
C ALA A 61 10.09 -13.66 2.85
N LEU A 62 9.78 -12.77 3.79
CA LEU A 62 10.71 -11.75 4.26
C LEU A 62 11.94 -12.36 4.93
N ILE A 63 11.76 -13.37 5.79
CA ILE A 63 12.87 -14.07 6.44
C ILE A 63 13.76 -14.74 5.38
N LYS A 64 13.17 -15.49 4.45
CA LYS A 64 13.92 -16.18 3.39
C LYS A 64 14.60 -15.22 2.41
N ALA A 65 13.95 -14.12 2.05
CA ALA A 65 14.55 -13.09 1.21
C ALA A 65 15.73 -12.40 1.91
N PHE A 66 15.61 -12.12 3.20
CA PHE A 66 16.72 -11.56 4.00
C PHE A 66 17.92 -12.52 4.09
N GLN A 67 17.67 -13.82 4.19
CA GLN A 67 18.73 -14.85 4.13
C GLN A 67 19.34 -15.01 2.73
N SER A 68 18.63 -14.56 1.69
CA SER A 68 19.10 -14.57 0.30
C SER A 68 19.93 -13.33 -0.02
N LYS A 69 20.76 -13.40 -1.06
CA LYS A 69 21.57 -12.26 -1.52
C LYS A 69 20.76 -11.09 -2.10
N HIS A 70 19.50 -11.33 -2.49
CA HIS A 70 18.70 -10.36 -3.24
C HIS A 70 17.79 -9.50 -2.35
N GLY A 71 17.37 -9.99 -1.18
CA GLY A 71 16.56 -9.22 -0.23
C GLY A 71 15.16 -8.80 -0.73
N VAL A 72 14.69 -9.35 -1.85
CA VAL A 72 13.44 -8.94 -2.52
C VAL A 72 12.44 -10.09 -2.54
N ILE A 73 11.19 -9.76 -2.24
CA ILE A 73 10.02 -10.62 -2.43
C ILE A 73 9.11 -10.03 -3.51
N TYR A 74 8.37 -10.90 -4.18
CA TYR A 74 7.28 -10.52 -5.08
C TYR A 74 5.96 -11.10 -4.57
N THR A 75 4.89 -10.32 -4.74
CA THR A 75 3.53 -10.75 -4.44
C THR A 75 2.75 -10.91 -5.74
N LEU A 76 1.95 -11.97 -5.82
CA LEU A 76 1.08 -12.24 -6.95
C LEU A 76 -0.38 -12.17 -6.51
N LEU A 77 -1.12 -11.26 -7.16
CA LEU A 77 -2.56 -11.13 -7.08
C LEU A 77 -3.13 -11.57 -8.43
N ALA A 78 -3.93 -12.64 -8.43
CA ALA A 78 -4.53 -13.17 -9.65
C ALA A 78 -5.99 -12.74 -9.75
N TYR A 79 -6.38 -12.25 -10.94
CA TYR A 79 -7.77 -11.91 -11.25
C TYR A 79 -8.15 -12.49 -12.60
N LYS A 80 -9.43 -12.86 -12.72
CA LYS A 80 -10.07 -13.25 -13.96
C LYS A 80 -10.97 -12.11 -14.44
N ALA A 81 -10.89 -11.79 -15.73
CA ALA A 81 -11.87 -10.93 -16.38
C ALA A 81 -13.09 -11.79 -16.73
N GLU A 82 -14.27 -11.40 -16.26
CA GLU A 82 -15.53 -12.09 -16.54
C GLU A 82 -16.54 -11.13 -17.15
N ALA A 83 -17.43 -11.65 -17.98
CA ALA A 83 -18.57 -10.89 -18.49
C ALA A 83 -19.76 -11.11 -17.58
N GLU A 84 -20.33 -10.02 -17.07
CA GLU A 84 -21.56 -10.02 -16.30
C GLU A 84 -22.67 -9.39 -17.15
N ILE A 85 -23.69 -10.17 -17.50
CA ILE A 85 -24.82 -9.70 -18.31
C ILE A 85 -25.91 -9.23 -17.36
N GLN A 86 -26.09 -7.93 -17.27
CA GLN A 86 -27.21 -7.31 -16.56
C GLN A 86 -28.05 -6.52 -17.57
N GLY A 87 -29.35 -6.80 -17.64
CA GLY A 87 -30.27 -6.08 -18.52
C GLY A 87 -29.96 -6.22 -20.02
N GLY A 88 -29.35 -7.32 -20.45
CA GLY A 88 -29.06 -7.61 -21.86
C GLY A 88 -27.75 -7.00 -22.40
N SER A 89 -27.03 -6.22 -21.59
CA SER A 89 -25.73 -5.65 -21.96
C SER A 89 -24.59 -6.31 -21.17
N PRO A 90 -23.55 -6.85 -21.85
CA PRO A 90 -22.40 -7.44 -21.15
C PRO A 90 -21.49 -6.35 -20.57
N THR A 91 -21.14 -6.49 -19.30
CA THR A 91 -20.17 -5.65 -18.60
C THR A 91 -18.95 -6.47 -18.22
N LEU A 92 -17.74 -5.96 -18.49
CA LEU A 92 -16.50 -6.57 -18.04
C LEU A 92 -16.28 -6.31 -16.54
N VAL A 93 -16.13 -7.38 -15.76
CA VAL A 93 -15.86 -7.31 -14.32
C VAL A 93 -14.54 -8.01 -13.97
N LYS A 94 -13.84 -7.47 -12.97
CA LYS A 94 -12.60 -8.02 -12.42
C LYS A 94 -12.93 -8.89 -11.21
N ARG A 95 -12.73 -10.21 -11.30
CA ARG A 95 -13.00 -11.16 -10.21
C ARG A 95 -11.68 -11.74 -9.67
N PRO A 96 -11.45 -11.77 -8.34
CA PRO A 96 -10.26 -12.42 -7.80
C PRO A 96 -10.29 -13.93 -8.07
N VAL A 97 -9.14 -14.50 -8.44
CA VAL A 97 -9.00 -15.95 -8.57
C VAL A 97 -8.93 -16.54 -7.16
N ARG A 98 -9.85 -17.44 -6.85
CA ARG A 98 -9.86 -18.22 -5.60
C ARG A 98 -9.21 -19.58 -5.84
N LYS A 99 -8.55 -20.11 -4.80
CA LYS A 99 -7.99 -21.47 -4.82
C LYS A 99 -9.10 -22.51 -4.69
#